data_AF-A0A2T7SZR1-F1
#
_entry.id   AF-A0A2T7SZR1-F1
#
_cell.length_a   1.000
_cell.length_b   1.000
_cell.length_c   1.000
_cell.angle_alpha   90.00
_cell.angle_beta   90.00
_cell.angle_gamma   90.00
#
_symmetry.space_group_name_H-M   'P 1'
#
loop_
_entity.id
_entity.type
_entity.pdbx_description
1 polymer ?
#
loop_
_entity_poly.entity_id
_entity_poly.type
_entity_poly.pdbx_seq_one_letter_code
_entity_poly.pdbx_strand_id
1 'polypeptide(L)'
;MRNYMKKIDINVILTFCSYKEYGSQEIFDVSLSYGKKDKSARKLLDQSGFFDTLVQICRERGRLPTELVKISTAADWTKNGFEFDIENGKWSFGSWRGQNISWSDNLVKLYSFGMDDDTADCDLNLHAMLGIMAAKNAAKALKKIMSN
;
A
#
# COMPACT_ATOMS: atom_id res chain seq x y z
N MET A 1 35.88 10.32 8.16
CA MET A 1 34.79 9.77 8.99
C MET A 1 34.19 8.57 8.26
N ARG A 2 34.21 7.36 8.83
CA ARG A 2 33.44 6.23 8.25
C ARG A 2 31.96 6.49 8.52
N ASN A 3 31.16 6.63 7.47
CA ASN A 3 29.70 6.65 7.57
C ASN A 3 29.26 5.24 7.99
N TYR A 4 29.14 4.99 9.30
CA TYR A 4 28.53 3.77 9.81
C TYR A 4 27.03 3.82 9.48
N MET A 5 26.63 3.12 8.41
CA MET A 5 25.22 2.83 8.13
C MET A 5 24.72 1.83 9.16
N LYS A 6 23.63 2.17 9.83
CA LYS A 6 22.88 1.26 10.70
C LYS A 6 21.71 0.66 9.91
N LYS A 7 21.14 -0.43 10.43
CA LYS A 7 19.91 -1.02 9.91
C LYS A 7 18.86 -1.03 11.01
N ILE A 8 17.60 -0.87 10.62
CA ILE A 8 16.43 -1.13 11.45
C ILE A 8 15.54 -2.12 10.72
N ASP A 9 15.12 -3.16 11.43
CA ASP A 9 14.17 -4.15 10.94
C ASP A 9 12.76 -3.76 11.40
N ILE A 10 11.83 -3.77 10.46
CA ILE A 10 10.46 -3.34 10.66
C ILE A 10 9.55 -4.50 10.24
N ASN A 11 8.78 -5.02 11.19
CA ASN A 11 7.68 -5.92 10.85
C ASN A 11 6.51 -5.07 10.35
N VAL A 12 6.14 -5.26 9.09
CA VAL A 12 5.05 -4.56 8.43
C VAL A 12 3.87 -5.50 8.29
N ILE A 13 2.71 -5.08 8.76
CA ILE A 13 1.44 -5.77 8.60
C ILE A 13 0.61 -4.98 7.60
N LEU A 14 0.28 -5.60 6.48
CA LEU A 14 -0.58 -5.05 5.43
C LEU A 14 -1.96 -5.69 5.56
N THR A 15 -3.02 -4.88 5.59
CA THR A 15 -4.40 -5.36 5.62
C THR A 15 -5.10 -4.97 4.34
N PHE A 16 -5.76 -5.93 3.70
CA PHE A 16 -6.43 -5.73 2.41
C PHE A 16 -7.95 -5.89 2.52
N CYS A 17 -8.71 -5.11 1.76
CA CYS A 17 -10.17 -5.21 1.63
C CYS A 17 -10.64 -6.27 0.62
N SER A 18 -9.71 -6.87 -0.13
CA SER A 18 -10.02 -7.69 -1.31
C SER A 18 -11.09 -8.76 -1.10
N TYR A 19 -11.86 -9.00 -2.16
CA TYR A 19 -13.01 -9.92 -2.31
C TYR A 19 -12.86 -11.39 -1.88
N LYS A 20 -11.65 -11.88 -1.57
CA LYS A 20 -11.46 -13.28 -1.15
C LYS A 20 -11.79 -13.48 0.33
N GLU A 21 -11.31 -12.57 1.19
CA GLU A 21 -11.57 -12.52 2.64
C GLU A 21 -11.34 -11.08 3.12
N TYR A 22 -12.42 -10.35 3.42
CA TYR A 22 -12.34 -8.98 3.90
C TYR A 22 -11.52 -8.90 5.19
N GLY A 23 -10.51 -8.01 5.23
CA GLY A 23 -9.63 -7.86 6.39
C GLY A 23 -8.47 -8.85 6.44
N SER A 24 -8.14 -9.53 5.33
CA SER A 24 -6.94 -10.39 5.23
C SER A 24 -5.68 -9.60 5.59
N GLN A 25 -4.81 -10.21 6.41
CA GLN A 25 -3.58 -9.60 6.90
C GLN A 25 -2.37 -10.40 6.40
N GLU A 26 -1.36 -9.69 5.91
CA GLU A 26 -0.10 -10.26 5.47
C GLU A 26 1.06 -9.55 6.18
N ILE A 27 2.05 -10.31 6.66
CA ILE A 27 3.15 -9.81 7.48
C ILE A 27 4.46 -9.94 6.70
N PHE A 28 5.28 -8.89 6.72
CA PHE A 28 6.54 -8.79 6.00
C PHE A 28 7.62 -8.16 6.87
N ASP A 29 8.86 -8.57 6.65
CA ASP A 29 10.02 -7.96 7.28
C ASP A 29 10.71 -7.02 6.29
N VAL A 30 10.83 -5.75 6.66
CA VAL A 30 11.49 -4.71 5.86
C VAL A 30 12.67 -4.16 6.64
N SER A 31 13.87 -4.27 6.08
CA SER A 31 15.08 -3.71 6.66
C SER A 31 15.46 -2.40 5.98
N LEU A 32 15.51 -1.30 6.74
CA LEU A 32 15.92 0.01 6.23
C LEU A 32 17.33 0.37 6.72
N SER A 33 18.15 0.87 5.81
CA SER A 33 19.48 1.41 6.17
C SER A 33 19.39 2.91 6.46
N TYR A 34 20.05 3.36 7.53
CA TYR A 34 19.97 4.76 7.96
C TYR A 34 21.30 5.31 8.48
N GLY A 35 21.43 6.65 8.43
CA GLY A 35 22.59 7.37 8.93
C GLY A 35 22.42 7.81 10.37
N LYS A 36 23.52 8.08 11.10
CA LYS A 36 23.47 8.56 12.50
C LYS A 36 22.75 9.90 12.71
N LYS A 37 22.43 10.63 11.63
CA LYS A 37 21.79 11.95 11.69
C LYS A 37 20.27 11.86 11.66
N ASP A 38 19.72 10.74 11.24
CA ASP A 38 18.28 10.54 11.18
C ASP A 38 17.77 10.24 12.58
N LYS A 39 16.88 11.11 13.08
CA LYS A 39 16.30 11.01 14.43
C LYS A 39 14.78 10.92 14.42
N SER A 40 14.15 10.99 13.25
CA SER A 40 12.69 10.93 13.08
C SER A 40 12.34 9.66 12.31
N ALA A 41 11.48 8.82 12.89
CA ALA A 41 10.99 7.62 12.22
C ALA A 41 10.23 8.00 10.94
N ARG A 42 9.46 9.10 10.98
CA ARG A 42 8.76 9.63 9.81
C ARG A 42 9.71 9.98 8.68
N LYS A 43 10.76 10.76 8.95
CA LYS A 43 11.75 11.12 7.93
C LYS A 43 12.44 9.90 7.35
N LEU A 44 12.74 8.90 8.18
CA LEU A 44 13.32 7.65 7.69
C LEU A 44 12.38 6.96 6.70
N LEU A 45 11.11 6.80 7.04
CA LEU A 45 10.11 6.17 6.16
C LEU A 45 9.95 6.95 4.85
N ASP A 46 9.83 8.28 4.91
CA ASP A 46 9.65 9.14 3.75
C ASP A 46 10.87 9.13 2.80
N GLN A 47 12.10 8.98 3.31
CA GLN A 47 13.33 9.09 2.52
C GLN A 47 13.90 7.74 2.06
N SER A 48 13.46 6.64 2.66
CA SER A 48 14.03 5.30 2.41
C SER A 48 13.40 4.56 1.24
N GLY A 49 12.34 5.10 0.62
CA GLY A 49 11.54 4.37 -0.36
C GLY A 49 10.68 3.26 0.28
N PHE A 50 10.39 3.39 1.58
CA PHE A 50 9.62 2.39 2.32
C PHE A 50 8.25 2.12 1.68
N PHE A 51 7.49 3.16 1.35
CA PHE A 51 6.16 3.00 0.75
C PHE A 51 6.21 2.46 -0.69
N ASP A 52 7.24 2.81 -1.46
CA ASP A 52 7.49 2.20 -2.78
C ASP A 52 7.75 0.69 -2.65
N THR A 53 8.49 0.30 -1.60
CA THR A 53 8.72 -1.12 -1.26
C THR A 53 7.42 -1.82 -0.93
N LEU A 54 6.49 -1.18 -0.21
CA LEU A 54 5.16 -1.76 0.06
C LEU A 54 4.35 -1.96 -1.22
N VAL A 55 4.39 -1.00 -2.15
CA VAL A 55 3.74 -1.14 -3.47
C VAL A 55 4.32 -2.32 -4.25
N GLN A 56 5.65 -2.48 -4.21
CA GLN A 56 6.30 -3.62 -4.83
C GLN A 56 5.87 -4.95 -4.19
N ILE A 57 5.84 -5.04 -2.86
CA ILE A 57 5.37 -6.21 -2.13
C ILE A 57 3.93 -6.57 -2.55
N CYS A 58 3.03 -5.58 -2.66
CA CYS A 58 1.67 -5.82 -3.13
C CYS A 58 1.67 -6.49 -4.52
N ARG A 59 2.42 -5.95 -5.48
CA ARG A 59 2.51 -6.50 -6.85
C ARG A 59 3.08 -7.92 -6.86
N GLU A 60 4.14 -8.18 -6.10
CA GLU A 60 4.77 -9.50 -5.99
C GLU A 60 3.82 -10.55 -5.39
N ARG A 61 2.88 -10.13 -4.54
CA ARG A 61 1.83 -10.98 -3.95
C ARG A 61 0.55 -11.06 -4.79
N GLY A 62 0.53 -10.45 -5.97
CA GLY A 62 -0.66 -10.40 -6.82
C GLY A 62 -1.80 -9.59 -6.19
N ARG A 63 -1.47 -8.63 -5.32
CA ARG A 63 -2.39 -7.66 -4.70
C ARG A 63 -2.29 -6.33 -5.41
N LEU A 64 -3.38 -5.57 -5.42
CA LEU A 64 -3.35 -4.18 -5.86
C LEU A 64 -3.12 -3.27 -4.65
N PRO A 65 -2.28 -2.22 -4.78
CA PRO A 65 -2.17 -1.19 -3.74
C PRO A 65 -3.53 -0.56 -3.37
N THR A 66 -4.46 -0.49 -4.32
CA THR A 66 -5.82 0.03 -4.13
C THR A 66 -6.65 -0.80 -3.15
N GLU A 67 -6.32 -2.08 -2.96
CA GLU A 67 -6.94 -2.96 -1.97
C GLU A 67 -6.37 -2.77 -0.55
N LEU A 68 -5.26 -2.04 -0.39
CA LEU A 68 -4.57 -1.88 0.89
C LEU A 68 -5.29 -0.87 1.77
N VAL A 69 -6.03 -1.35 2.78
CA VAL A 69 -6.84 -0.51 3.68
C VAL A 69 -6.14 -0.16 4.98
N LYS A 70 -5.06 -0.85 5.33
CA LYS A 70 -4.28 -0.51 6.53
C LYS A 70 -2.84 -0.97 6.42
N ILE A 71 -1.95 -0.14 6.92
CA ILE A 71 -0.54 -0.44 7.18
C ILE A 71 -0.31 -0.36 8.68
N SER A 72 0.38 -1.33 9.25
CA SER A 72 0.87 -1.26 10.64
C SER A 72 2.33 -1.66 10.67
N THR A 73 3.14 -0.94 11.45
CA THR A 73 4.57 -1.20 11.61
C THR A 73 4.86 -1.50 13.06
N ALA A 74 5.71 -2.49 13.29
CA ALA A 74 6.30 -2.79 14.58
C ALA A 74 7.82 -2.79 14.42
N ALA A 75 8.49 -1.89 15.12
CA ALA A 75 9.93 -1.84 15.20
C ALA A 75 10.35 -1.22 16.53
N ASP A 76 11.56 -1.53 16.96
CA ASP A 76 12.19 -0.95 18.15
C ASP A 76 12.73 0.47 17.84
N TRP A 77 11.86 1.40 17.42
CA TRP A 77 12.23 2.76 16.98
C TRP A 77 13.08 3.51 18.00
N THR A 78 12.63 3.54 19.25
CA THR A 78 13.29 4.27 20.34
C THR A 78 14.64 3.67 20.72
N LYS A 79 14.75 2.33 20.74
CA LYS A 79 16.05 1.65 20.97
C LYS A 79 17.05 1.94 19.85
N ASN A 80 16.57 2.18 18.63
CA ASN A 80 17.38 2.55 17.48
C ASN A 80 17.70 4.06 17.41
N GLY A 81 17.22 4.85 18.37
CA GLY A 81 17.50 6.28 18.52
C GLY A 81 16.55 7.19 17.76
N PHE A 82 15.40 6.67 17.31
CA PHE A 82 14.39 7.44 16.60
C PHE A 82 13.30 7.95 17.56
N GLU A 83 12.87 9.18 17.32
CA GLU A 83 11.58 9.70 17.75
C GLU A 83 10.46 8.92 17.06
N PHE A 84 9.45 8.52 17.82
CA PHE A 84 8.32 7.75 17.33
C PHE A 84 7.20 8.69 16.85
N ASP A 85 7.49 9.46 15.80
CA ASP A 85 6.65 10.51 15.21
C ASP A 85 5.76 10.01 14.06
N ILE A 86 5.23 8.79 14.18
CA ILE A 86 4.57 8.05 13.08
C ILE A 86 3.17 7.52 13.40
N GLU A 87 2.37 8.27 14.16
CA GLU A 87 0.94 7.93 14.41
C GLU A 87 0.74 6.49 14.95
N ASN A 88 1.51 6.11 15.97
CA ASN A 88 1.56 4.74 16.51
C ASN A 88 1.98 3.66 15.50
N GLY A 89 2.60 4.07 14.39
CA GLY A 89 3.03 3.20 13.30
C GLY A 89 1.87 2.61 12.52
N LYS A 90 0.70 3.26 12.51
CA LYS A 90 -0.52 2.73 11.89
C LYS A 90 -1.16 3.77 10.99
N TRP A 91 -1.52 3.36 9.78
CA TRP A 91 -2.23 4.17 8.81
C TRP A 91 -3.41 3.37 8.27
N SER A 92 -4.55 4.01 8.13
CA SER A 92 -5.75 3.40 7.58
C SER A 92 -6.28 4.23 6.41
N PHE A 93 -6.86 3.54 5.44
CA PHE A 93 -7.33 4.07 4.16
C PHE A 93 -8.74 3.55 3.87
N GLY A 94 -9.40 4.09 2.84
CA GLY A 94 -10.77 3.69 2.52
C GLY A 94 -11.78 4.03 3.64
N SER A 95 -12.79 3.17 3.79
CA SER A 95 -13.76 3.17 4.89
C SER A 95 -13.13 2.98 6.28
N TRP A 96 -11.89 2.48 6.34
CA TRP A 96 -11.11 2.35 7.59
C TRP A 96 -10.38 3.62 7.99
N ARG A 97 -10.49 4.69 7.18
CA ARG A 97 -9.97 6.02 7.49
C ARG A 97 -10.67 6.57 8.74
N GLY A 98 -10.16 6.17 9.91
CA GLY A 98 -10.41 6.88 11.16
C GLY A 98 -9.82 8.29 11.11
N GLN A 99 -10.04 9.08 12.17
CA GLN A 99 -9.45 10.41 12.26
C GLN A 99 -7.92 10.33 12.35
N ASN A 100 -7.22 10.55 11.23
CA ASN A 100 -5.78 10.87 11.13
C ASN A 100 -5.47 11.40 9.71
N ILE A 101 -5.47 12.74 9.58
CA ILE A 101 -6.02 13.48 8.42
C ILE A 101 -4.95 14.09 7.48
N SER A 102 -3.65 13.81 7.64
CA SER A 102 -2.66 14.44 6.74
C SER A 102 -1.68 13.49 6.08
N TRP A 103 -1.13 12.54 6.82
CA TRP A 103 -0.12 11.66 6.24
C TRP A 103 -0.77 10.54 5.43
N SER A 104 -1.82 9.92 5.94
CA SER A 104 -2.64 8.96 5.19
C SER A 104 -3.21 9.57 3.90
N ASP A 105 -3.63 10.84 3.93
CA ASP A 105 -4.08 11.57 2.74
C ASP A 105 -3.02 11.69 1.64
N ASN A 106 -1.78 11.98 2.03
CA ASN A 106 -0.69 12.02 1.07
C ASN A 106 -0.38 10.63 0.51
N LEU A 107 -0.43 9.59 1.34
CA LEU A 107 -0.20 8.21 0.89
C LEU A 107 -1.29 7.73 -0.09
N VAL A 108 -2.56 8.08 0.12
CA VAL A 108 -3.64 7.81 -0.84
C VAL A 108 -3.36 8.51 -2.17
N LYS A 109 -2.96 9.79 -2.15
CA LYS A 109 -2.66 10.54 -3.38
C LYS A 109 -1.47 9.99 -4.17
N LEU A 110 -0.44 9.51 -3.46
CA LEU A 110 0.80 9.05 -4.08
C LEU A 110 0.72 7.59 -4.55
N TYR A 111 0.00 6.74 -3.81
CA TYR A 111 0.04 5.28 -3.98
C TYR A 111 -1.33 4.64 -4.21
N SER A 112 -2.39 5.43 -4.20
CA SER A 112 -3.78 4.98 -4.40
C SER A 112 -4.27 3.98 -3.34
N PHE A 113 -3.65 3.93 -2.16
CA PHE A 113 -4.04 2.99 -1.11
C PHE A 113 -5.51 3.12 -0.71
N GLY A 114 -6.18 1.97 -0.57
CA GLY A 114 -7.56 1.88 -0.08
C GLY A 114 -8.63 2.42 -1.03
N MET A 115 -8.29 2.84 -2.25
CA MET A 115 -9.27 3.36 -3.21
C MET A 115 -10.35 2.34 -3.58
N ASP A 116 -10.05 1.04 -3.55
CA ASP A 116 -11.06 0.01 -3.87
C ASP A 116 -12.07 -0.19 -2.72
N ASP A 117 -11.68 0.14 -1.48
CA ASP A 117 -12.55 0.13 -0.31
C ASP A 117 -13.43 1.39 -0.22
N ASP A 118 -12.93 2.55 -0.68
CA ASP A 118 -13.77 3.75 -0.87
C ASP A 118 -14.89 3.50 -1.90
N THR A 119 -14.67 2.58 -2.85
CA THR A 119 -15.66 2.10 -3.79
C THR A 119 -16.39 0.83 -3.32
N ALA A 120 -16.26 0.36 -2.08
CA ALA A 120 -16.91 -0.90 -1.68
C ALA A 120 -18.45 -0.85 -1.64
N ASP A 121 -19.08 0.32 -1.80
CA ASP A 121 -20.52 0.46 -2.09
C ASP A 121 -20.85 0.59 -3.60
N CYS A 122 -19.83 0.68 -4.46
CA CYS A 122 -19.93 0.77 -5.91
C CYS A 122 -18.85 -0.08 -6.58
N ASP A 123 -19.23 -1.23 -7.13
CA ASP A 123 -18.64 -1.78 -8.37
C ASP A 123 -18.05 -3.19 -8.42
N LEU A 124 -18.80 -4.14 -7.83
CA LEU A 124 -18.95 -5.44 -8.53
C LEU A 124 -19.49 -5.26 -9.96
N ASN A 125 -20.24 -4.19 -10.23
CA ASN A 125 -20.78 -3.87 -11.55
C ASN A 125 -19.77 -3.21 -12.50
N LEU A 126 -18.88 -2.28 -12.10
CA LEU A 126 -17.91 -1.69 -13.04
C LEU A 126 -16.85 -2.69 -13.52
N HIS A 127 -16.33 -3.57 -12.66
CA HIS A 127 -15.40 -4.61 -13.14
C HIS A 127 -16.09 -5.65 -14.02
N ALA A 128 -17.33 -6.04 -13.71
CA ALA A 128 -18.15 -6.84 -14.63
C ALA A 128 -18.44 -6.09 -15.95
N MET A 129 -18.75 -4.80 -15.90
CA MET A 129 -18.99 -3.98 -17.08
C MET A 129 -17.74 -3.78 -17.93
N LEU A 130 -16.57 -3.54 -17.32
CA LEU A 130 -15.29 -3.45 -18.01
C LEU A 130 -14.90 -4.78 -18.67
N GLY A 131 -15.12 -5.91 -17.98
CA GLY A 131 -14.96 -7.24 -18.54
C GLY A 131 -15.90 -7.51 -19.74
N ILE A 132 -17.19 -7.16 -19.60
CA ILE A 132 -18.17 -7.29 -20.68
C ILE A 132 -17.83 -6.39 -21.88
N MET A 133 -17.33 -5.18 -21.63
CA MET A 133 -16.99 -4.23 -22.68
C MET A 133 -15.73 -4.66 -23.44
N ALA A 134 -14.72 -5.16 -22.73
CA ALA A 134 -13.53 -5.78 -23.33
C ALA A 134 -13.90 -7.00 -24.19
N ALA A 135 -14.78 -7.87 -23.69
CA ALA A 135 -15.27 -9.04 -24.44
C ALA A 135 -16.08 -8.65 -25.69
N LYS A 136 -16.95 -7.65 -25.60
CA LYS A 136 -17.71 -7.12 -26.75
C LYS A 136 -16.79 -6.53 -27.82
N ASN A 137 -15.76 -5.80 -27.42
CA ASN A 137 -14.80 -5.22 -28.36
C ASN A 137 -13.95 -6.29 -29.05
N ALA A 138 -13.49 -7.30 -28.30
CA ALA A 138 -12.78 -8.45 -28.88
C ALA A 138 -13.66 -9.24 -29.87
N ALA A 139 -14.92 -9.49 -29.53
CA ALA A 139 -15.87 -10.17 -30.41
C ALA A 139 -16.16 -9.37 -31.69
N LYS A 140 -16.27 -8.04 -31.59
CA LYS A 140 -16.45 -7.15 -32.75
C LYS A 140 -15.23 -7.15 -33.67
N ALA A 141 -14.02 -7.16 -33.09
CA ALA A 141 -12.77 -7.26 -33.85
C ALA A 141 -12.67 -8.60 -34.61
N LEU A 142 -12.99 -9.72 -33.95
CA LEU A 142 -13.02 -11.05 -34.57
C LEU A 142 -14.06 -11.12 -35.71
N LYS A 143 -15.27 -10.60 -35.50
CA LYS A 143 -16.31 -10.59 -36.54
C LYS A 143 -15.89 -9.79 -37.77
N LYS A 144 -15.16 -8.69 -37.59
CA LYS A 144 -14.62 -7.88 -38.69
C LYS A 144 -13.54 -8.63 -39.48
N ILE A 145 -12.71 -9.42 -38.80
CA ILE A 145 -11.69 -10.28 -39.45
C ILE A 145 -12.35 -11.42 -40.23
N MET A 146 -13.42 -12.01 -39.69
CA MET A 146 -14.13 -13.14 -40.32
C MET A 146 -15.10 -12.75 -41.45
N SER A 147 -15.36 -11.46 -41.65
CA SER A 147 -16.28 -10.96 -42.68
C SER A 147 -15.55 -10.35 -43.90
N ASN A 148 -14.21 -10.47 -43.93
CA ASN A 148 -13.35 -10.23 -45.09
C ASN A 148 -12.85 -11.58 -45.63
#